data_AF-A0AAV0Y9D2-F1
#
_entry.id   AF-A0AAV0Y9D2-F1
#
_cell.length_a   1.000
_cell.length_b   1.000
_cell.length_c   1.000
_cell.angle_alpha   90.00
_cell.angle_beta   90.00
_cell.angle_gamma   90.00
#
_symmetry.space_group_name_H-M   'P 1'
#
loop_
_entity.id
_entity.type
_entity.pdbx_description
1 polymer ?
#
loop_
_entity_poly.entity_id
_entity_poly.type
_entity_poly.pdbx_seq_one_letter_code
_entity_poly.pdbx_strand_id
1 'polypeptide(L)'
;MAHHYNTNDLTSFVNENLTTSVPDLASSGVAATLLNDGKTAHSTFKLPLSVNLEQQSICSNRKNGPLGKLLQDASLIKWLKRY
;
A
#
# COMPACT_ATOMS: atom_id res chain seq x y z
N MET A 1 -4.96 25.45 0.62
CA MET A 1 -3.53 25.52 0.96
C MET A 1 -3.09 24.11 1.33
N ALA A 2 -2.57 23.35 0.36
CA ALA A 2 -2.12 21.98 0.63
C ALA A 2 -0.74 22.06 1.30
N HIS A 3 -0.66 21.67 2.57
CA HIS A 3 0.63 21.47 3.23
C HIS A 3 1.38 20.38 2.46
N HIS A 4 2.43 20.80 1.74
CA HIS A 4 3.32 19.90 1.03
C HIS A 4 4.21 19.22 2.09
N TYR A 5 3.70 18.15 2.72
CA TYR A 5 4.51 17.29 3.56
C TYR A 5 5.56 16.64 2.67
N ASN A 6 6.84 16.90 2.95
CA ASN A 6 7.94 16.30 2.22
C ASN A 6 7.93 14.79 2.50
N THR A 7 7.50 14.00 1.52
CA THR A 7 7.37 12.54 1.62
C THR A 7 8.69 11.86 1.96
N ASN A 8 9.81 12.51 1.63
CA ASN A 8 11.14 12.00 1.95
C ASN A 8 11.39 12.01 3.45
N ASP A 9 10.92 13.03 4.17
CA ASP A 9 11.14 13.22 5.61
C ASP A 9 10.34 12.19 6.45
N LEU A 10 9.12 11.90 6.00
CA LEU A 10 8.31 10.86 6.62
C LEU A 10 8.85 9.46 6.33
N THR A 11 9.40 9.25 5.13
CA THR A 11 9.98 7.97 4.73
C THR A 11 11.29 7.69 5.46
N SER A 12 12.15 8.71 5.64
CA SER A 12 13.35 8.60 6.47
C SER A 12 13.00 8.34 7.93
N PHE A 13 12.07 9.11 8.51
CA PHE A 13 11.63 8.91 9.90
C PHE A 13 11.07 7.51 10.14
N VAL A 14 10.25 6.99 9.21
CA VAL A 14 9.71 5.63 9.27
C VAL A 14 10.83 4.59 9.18
N ASN A 15 11.76 4.72 8.24
CA ASN A 15 12.87 3.78 8.10
C ASN A 15 13.83 3.82 9.32
N GLU A 16 13.93 4.97 10.00
CA GLU A 16 14.75 5.14 11.19
C GLU A 16 14.10 4.56 12.45
N ASN A 17 12.76 4.61 12.55
CA ASN A 17 12.04 4.26 13.78
C ASN A 17 11.23 2.95 13.70
N LEU A 18 11.01 2.41 12.50
CA LEU A 18 10.30 1.15 12.27
C LEU A 18 11.23 0.16 11.57
N THR A 19 11.55 -0.93 12.26
CA THR A 19 12.38 -2.03 11.74
C THR A 19 11.61 -2.98 10.81
N THR A 20 10.29 -2.83 10.74
CA THR A 20 9.40 -3.63 9.88
C THR A 20 9.32 -3.03 8.48
N SER A 21 9.48 -3.88 7.46
CA SER A 21 9.31 -3.52 6.05
C SER A 21 7.94 -2.88 5.81
N VAL A 22 7.90 -1.57 5.57
CA VAL A 22 6.68 -0.85 5.22
C VAL A 22 6.42 -1.00 3.72
N PRO A 23 5.35 -1.71 3.29
CA PRO A 23 5.04 -1.83 1.87
C PRO A 23 4.60 -0.47 1.31
N ASP A 24 5.30 -0.03 0.27
CA ASP A 24 4.89 1.10 -0.58
C ASP A 24 3.97 0.61 -1.70
N LEU A 25 2.76 1.16 -1.75
CA LEU A 25 1.73 0.73 -2.69
C LEU A 25 1.19 1.90 -3.49
N ALA A 26 1.07 1.69 -4.80
CA ALA A 26 0.47 2.67 -5.69
C ALA A 26 -1.03 2.41 -5.91
N SER A 27 -1.84 3.46 -6.04
CA SER A 27 -3.24 3.31 -6.41
C SER A 27 -3.44 2.95 -7.89
N SER A 28 -2.50 3.33 -8.76
CA SER A 28 -2.56 3.15 -10.22
C SER A 28 -1.24 2.62 -10.77
N GLY A 29 -1.28 2.03 -11.97
CA GLY A 29 -0.06 1.54 -12.63
C GLY A 29 0.99 2.64 -12.88
N VAL A 30 0.54 3.86 -13.20
CA VAL A 30 1.42 5.03 -13.42
C VAL A 30 2.14 5.44 -12.13
N ALA A 31 1.44 5.39 -11.00
CA ALA A 31 2.07 5.67 -9.70
C ALA A 31 3.01 4.53 -9.27
N ALA A 32 2.77 3.30 -9.70
CA ALA A 32 3.64 2.16 -9.42
C ALA A 32 5.01 2.32 -10.10
N THR A 33 5.08 2.90 -11.29
CA THR A 33 6.36 3.15 -11.99
C THR A 33 7.30 4.09 -11.23
N LEU A 34 6.79 4.90 -10.29
CA LEU A 34 7.57 5.82 -9.47
C LEU A 34 8.11 5.17 -8.19
N LEU A 35 7.60 4.00 -7.84
CA LEU A 35 8.06 3.22 -6.70
C LEU A 35 9.15 2.25 -7.16
N ASN A 36 10.21 2.15 -6.37
CA ASN A 36 11.20 1.09 -6.57
C ASN A 36 10.51 -0.26 -6.29
N ASP A 37 10.49 -1.17 -7.26
CA ASP A 37 9.67 -2.40 -7.27
C ASP A 37 8.14 -2.16 -7.19
N GLY A 38 7.67 -1.01 -7.67
CA GLY A 38 6.31 -0.57 -7.47
C GLY A 38 5.25 -1.54 -7.94
N LYS A 39 4.40 -1.95 -6.98
CA LYS A 39 3.18 -2.71 -7.23
C LYS A 39 1.98 -1.85 -6.88
N THR A 40 0.90 -2.06 -7.62
CA THR A 40 -0.36 -1.43 -7.24
C THR A 40 -0.94 -2.13 -6.02
N ALA A 41 -1.65 -1.38 -5.16
CA ALA A 41 -2.44 -1.97 -4.08
C ALA A 41 -3.41 -3.04 -4.62
N HIS A 42 -3.94 -2.80 -5.82
CA HIS A 42 -4.80 -3.74 -6.52
C HIS A 42 -4.14 -5.11 -6.78
N SER A 43 -2.96 -5.12 -7.39
CA SER A 43 -2.22 -6.37 -7.67
C SER A 43 -1.65 -7.01 -6.40
N THR A 44 -1.19 -6.19 -5.45
CA THR A 44 -0.59 -6.67 -4.20
C THR A 44 -1.63 -7.32 -3.29
N PHE A 45 -2.79 -6.69 -3.14
CA PHE A 45 -3.87 -7.18 -2.30
C PHE A 45 -4.91 -8.01 -3.05
N LYS A 46 -4.72 -8.27 -4.34
CA LYS A 46 -5.70 -8.99 -5.19
C LYS A 46 -7.11 -8.43 -5.00
N LEU A 47 -7.22 -7.09 -4.99
CA LEU A 47 -8.50 -6.43 -4.83
C LEU A 47 -9.37 -6.77 -6.05
N PRO A 48 -10.67 -7.00 -5.90
CA PRO A 48 -11.57 -7.14 -7.04
C PRO A 48 -11.60 -5.85 -7.87
N LEU A 49 -11.54 -5.96 -9.20
CA LEU A 49 -11.63 -4.82 -10.13
C LEU A 49 -13.03 -4.20 -10.13
N SER A 50 -14.05 -5.05 -9.97
CA SER A 50 -15.45 -4.67 -9.83
C SER A 50 -15.80 -4.46 -8.37
N VAL A 51 -15.80 -3.21 -7.92
CA VAL A 51 -16.42 -2.84 -6.64
C VAL A 51 -17.91 -2.71 -6.89
N ASN A 52 -18.67 -3.79 -6.65
CA ASN A 52 -20.11 -3.65 -6.57
C ASN A 52 -20.40 -2.88 -5.26
N LEU A 53 -20.72 -1.59 -5.36
CA LEU A 53 -20.88 -0.70 -4.19
C LEU A 53 -21.98 -1.17 -3.21
N GLU A 54 -22.83 -2.10 -3.63
CA GLU A 54 -23.91 -2.66 -2.82
C GLU A 54 -23.49 -3.91 -2.01
N GLN A 55 -22.36 -4.54 -2.36
CA GLN A 55 -21.85 -5.73 -1.68
C GLN A 55 -20.40 -5.49 -1.27
N GLN A 56 -20.10 -5.63 0.03
CA GLN A 56 -18.75 -5.48 0.55
C GLN A 56 -17.75 -6.28 -0.30
N SER A 57 -16.86 -5.59 -0.99
CA SER A 57 -15.87 -6.21 -1.86
C SER A 57 -14.68 -6.66 -1.01
N ILE A 58 -14.54 -7.96 -0.79
CA ILE A 58 -13.49 -8.53 0.06
C ILE A 58 -12.43 -9.16 -0.84
N CYS A 59 -11.15 -8.96 -0.51
CA CYS A 59 -10.06 -9.66 -1.19
C CYS A 59 -10.03 -11.16 -0.82
N SER A 60 -9.69 -12.03 -1.77
CA SER A 60 -9.69 -13.48 -1.56
C SER A 60 -8.46 -14.01 -0.80
N ASN A 61 -7.68 -13.15 -0.15
CA ASN A 61 -6.45 -13.56 0.51
C ASN A 61 -6.73 -14.30 1.81
N ARG A 62 -6.05 -15.45 1.99
CA ARG A 62 -6.12 -16.22 3.23
C ARG A 62 -5.40 -15.45 4.34
N LYS A 63 -6.03 -15.34 5.52
CA LYS A 63 -5.46 -14.71 6.71
C LYS A 63 -4.08 -15.28 7.10
N ASN A 64 -3.89 -16.59 6.91
CA ASN A 64 -2.64 -17.29 7.25
C ASN A 64 -1.69 -17.44 6.05
N GLY A 65 -2.00 -16.82 4.91
CA GLY A 65 -1.13 -16.82 3.74
C GLY A 65 0.00 -15.79 3.88
N PRO A 66 1.00 -15.81 2.98
CA PRO A 66 2.15 -14.89 3.04
C PRO A 66 1.75 -13.42 3.12
N LEU A 67 0.74 -13.01 2.34
CA LEU A 67 0.22 -11.65 2.37
C LEU A 67 -0.58 -11.33 3.64
N GLY A 68 -1.34 -12.31 4.16
CA GLY A 68 -2.07 -12.14 5.42
C GLY A 68 -1.12 -11.97 6.61
N LYS A 69 0.02 -12.68 6.59
CA LYS A 69 1.10 -12.50 7.56
C LYS A 69 1.78 -11.15 7.40
N LEU A 70 2.09 -10.74 6.17
CA LEU A 70 2.64 -9.41 5.89
C LEU A 70 1.73 -8.29 6.40
N LEU A 71 0.40 -8.42 6.23
CA LEU A 71 -0.57 -7.47 6.76
C LEU A 71 -0.67 -7.49 8.30
N GLN A 72 -0.47 -8.65 8.94
CA GLN A 72 -0.44 -8.75 10.41
C GLN A 72 0.83 -8.16 11.01
N ASP A 73 1.96 -8.34 10.33
CA ASP A 73 3.27 -7.86 10.76
C ASP A 73 3.46 -6.36 10.40
N ALA A 74 2.70 -5.84 9.44
CA ALA A 74 2.78 -4.45 9.00
C ALA A 74 2.26 -3.49 10.08
N SER A 75 3.15 -2.62 10.55
CA SER A 75 2.79 -1.52 11.46
C SER A 75 2.29 -0.28 10.71
N LEU A 76 2.58 -0.20 9.41
CA LEU A 76 2.21 0.92 8.53
C LEU A 76 2.06 0.44 7.09
N ILE A 77 1.13 1.02 6.33
CA ILE A 77 0.98 0.84 4.88
C ILE A 77 1.03 2.21 4.23
N LYS A 78 1.96 2.41 3.29
CA LYS A 78 2.09 3.66 2.54
C LYS A 78 1.30 3.57 1.23
N TRP A 79 0.37 4.50 1.04
CA TRP A 79 -0.50 4.55 -0.14
C TRP A 79 -0.22 5.79 -0.99
N LEU A 80 0.36 5.60 -2.18
CA LEU A 80 0.67 6.69 -3.10
C LEU A 80 -0.43 6.89 -4.15
N LYS A 81 -0.89 8.14 -4.27
CA LYS A 81 -1.68 8.66 -5.39
C LYS A 81 -0.84 9.75 -6.07
N ARG A 82 -0.63 9.64 -7.38
CA ARG A 82 -0.17 10.78 -8.17
C ARG A 82 -1.40 11.59 -8.59
N TYR A 83 -1.43 12.87 -8.23
CA TYR A 83 -2.34 13.86 -8.81
C TYR A 83 -1.83 14.28 -10.19
#